data_AF-A0A965V043-F1
#
_entry.id   AF-A0A965V043-F1
#
_cell.length_a   1.000
_cell.length_b   1.000
_cell.length_c   1.000
_cell.angle_alpha   90.00
_cell.angle_beta   90.00
_cell.angle_gamma   90.00
#
_symmetry.space_group_name_H-M   'P 1'
#
loop_
_entity.id
_entity.type
_entity.pdbx_description
1 polymer ?
#
loop_
_entity_poly.entity_id
_entity_poly.type
_entity_poly.pdbx_seq_one_letter_code
_entity_poly.pdbx_strand_id
1 'polypeptide(L)'
;RNEFAALLGQSAHESGGFKELSESGNYSVAGLRKTFKYAQGKSDAHLADLLKDEKKLFNAVYGNLSALGNRGGDDGFNFRGSGFGQVTGRDNIKKALATVKKMRAEAGLPPLDSKYDAEDGGLEAFAEDVRNNEDLGAQATVAWWLNNVHGKVEDWTNDAQVSAMVNKGPNSDLGKEAAKISQSYKPYRDALDAAQKEADTQFRATGFAMNDEEFFKNLSQNVLLQQENEKKKAEYEKQKAVVDKKFQQDINAKGESVKGYEDRRKRTEAFRKDPRLLSIPDEELVDPRDEPSMTDPAFGPVQPERSIQDKMFIENFVKDQNLKKLNRFYRRHGGR
;
A
#
# COMPACT_ATOMS: atom_id res chain seq x y z
N ARG A 1 -15.41 10.50 -7.70
CA ARG A 1 -14.27 10.56 -6.75
C ARG A 1 -14.27 9.42 -5.73
N ASN A 2 -15.19 9.39 -4.76
CA ASN A 2 -15.13 8.39 -3.68
C ASN A 2 -15.23 6.95 -4.19
N GLU A 3 -16.07 6.70 -5.19
CA GLU A 3 -16.11 5.43 -5.90
C GLU A 3 -14.74 5.02 -6.45
N PHE A 4 -14.05 5.95 -7.12
CA PHE A 4 -12.74 5.67 -7.70
C PHE A 4 -11.69 5.38 -6.62
N ALA A 5 -11.73 6.11 -5.50
CA ALA A 5 -10.88 5.81 -4.35
C ALA A 5 -11.15 4.42 -3.76
N ALA A 6 -12.42 4.01 -3.70
CA ALA A 6 -12.79 2.69 -3.21
C ALA A 6 -12.35 1.59 -4.18
N LEU A 7 -12.49 1.80 -5.50
CA LEU A 7 -11.96 0.89 -6.51
C LEU A 7 -10.45 0.71 -6.36
N LEU A 8 -9.68 1.81 -6.27
CA LEU A 8 -8.23 1.76 -6.10
C LEU A 8 -7.84 1.10 -4.77
N GLY A 9 -8.52 1.47 -3.67
CA GLY A 9 -8.26 0.92 -2.35
C GLY A 9 -8.55 -0.58 -2.24
N GLN A 10 -9.63 -1.05 -2.87
CA GLN A 10 -9.93 -2.47 -2.97
C GLN A 10 -8.93 -3.20 -3.85
N SER A 11 -8.64 -2.67 -5.03
CA SER A 11 -7.66 -3.27 -5.93
C SER A 11 -6.30 -3.40 -5.25
N ALA A 12 -5.87 -2.38 -4.51
CA ALA A 12 -4.64 -2.44 -3.73
C ALA A 12 -4.69 -3.47 -2.61
N HIS A 13 -5.83 -3.62 -1.91
CA HIS A 13 -5.99 -4.61 -0.86
C HIS A 13 -5.84 -6.03 -1.40
N GLU A 14 -6.57 -6.34 -2.48
CA GLU A 14 -6.65 -7.68 -3.08
C GLU A 14 -5.36 -8.10 -3.81
N SER A 15 -4.57 -7.12 -4.28
CA SER A 15 -3.32 -7.36 -5.03
C SER A 15 -2.04 -7.15 -4.22
N GLY A 16 -2.13 -6.96 -2.90
CA GLY A 16 -0.96 -6.72 -2.05
C GLY A 16 -0.25 -5.40 -2.36
N GLY A 17 -1.00 -4.39 -2.80
CA GLY A 17 -0.51 -3.07 -3.22
C GLY A 17 -0.09 -3.04 -4.68
N PHE A 18 -0.89 -3.63 -5.58
CA PHE A 18 -0.65 -3.72 -7.02
C PHE A 18 0.57 -4.56 -7.41
N LYS A 19 0.94 -5.55 -6.59
CA LYS A 19 2.10 -6.41 -6.83
C LYS A 19 1.73 -7.73 -7.48
N GLU A 20 0.52 -8.19 -7.23
CA GLU A 20 0.06 -9.52 -7.64
C GLU A 20 -1.16 -9.39 -8.56
N LEU A 21 -1.11 -10.07 -9.70
CA LEU A 21 -2.22 -10.19 -10.66
C LEU A 21 -2.94 -11.53 -10.61
N SER A 22 -2.41 -12.51 -9.88
CA SER A 22 -2.99 -13.84 -9.78
C SER A 22 -2.93 -14.29 -8.34
N GLU A 23 -3.95 -15.03 -7.90
CA GLU A 23 -3.80 -15.81 -6.69
C GLU A 23 -2.74 -16.91 -6.88
N SER A 24 -2.07 -17.26 -5.78
CA SER A 24 -1.05 -18.31 -5.73
C SER A 24 -1.52 -19.46 -4.84
N GLY A 25 -1.17 -20.69 -5.21
CA GLY A 25 -1.43 -21.90 -4.42
C GLY A 25 -0.47 -22.12 -3.26
N ASN A 26 0.40 -21.15 -2.96
CA ASN A 26 1.48 -21.27 -1.97
C ASN A 26 0.96 -21.08 -0.54
N TYR A 27 0.25 -22.09 -0.03
CA TYR A 27 -0.27 -22.11 1.33
C TYR A 27 0.39 -23.16 2.21
N SER A 28 0.41 -22.92 3.51
CA SER A 28 0.54 -24.01 4.49
C SER A 28 -0.82 -24.71 4.67
N VAL A 29 -0.83 -25.94 5.20
CA VAL A 29 -2.10 -26.64 5.53
C VAL A 29 -2.99 -25.79 6.44
N ALA A 30 -2.40 -25.14 7.46
CA ALA A 30 -3.12 -24.22 8.34
C ALA A 30 -3.63 -22.98 7.58
N GLY A 31 -2.83 -22.46 6.64
CA GLY A 31 -3.22 -21.37 5.74
C GLY A 31 -4.45 -21.72 4.91
N LEU A 32 -4.45 -22.90 4.25
CA LEU A 32 -5.60 -23.37 3.47
C LEU A 32 -6.88 -23.44 4.29
N ARG A 33 -6.81 -23.97 5.52
CA ARG A 33 -7.99 -24.06 6.40
C ARG A 33 -8.55 -22.69 6.79
N LYS A 34 -7.68 -21.69 6.91
CA LYS A 34 -8.07 -20.32 7.22
C LYS A 34 -8.68 -19.62 6.00
N THR A 35 -8.13 -19.84 4.81
CA THR A 35 -8.55 -19.17 3.58
C THR A 35 -9.81 -19.80 2.99
N PHE A 36 -9.86 -21.13 2.88
CA PHE A 36 -10.91 -21.83 2.13
C PHE A 36 -11.81 -22.67 3.02
N LYS A 37 -13.12 -22.42 2.93
CA LYS A 37 -14.14 -23.28 3.56
C LYS A 37 -14.03 -24.73 3.11
N TYR A 38 -13.64 -24.98 1.84
CA TYR A 38 -13.39 -26.32 1.31
C TYR A 38 -12.41 -27.13 2.17
N ALA A 39 -11.38 -26.48 2.71
CA ALA A 39 -10.33 -27.14 3.50
C ALA A 39 -10.77 -27.42 4.94
N GLN A 40 -11.88 -26.84 5.41
CA GLN A 40 -12.41 -27.10 6.75
C GLN A 40 -12.96 -28.53 6.81
N GLY A 41 -12.50 -29.32 7.79
CA GLY A 41 -12.91 -30.71 7.96
C GLY A 41 -12.22 -31.75 7.06
N LYS A 42 -11.34 -31.35 6.13
CA LYS A 42 -10.47 -32.30 5.38
C LYS A 42 -9.31 -32.78 6.25
N SER A 43 -8.69 -33.91 5.94
CA SER A 43 -7.49 -34.39 6.66
C SER A 43 -6.24 -33.59 6.24
N ASP A 44 -5.25 -33.50 7.13
CA ASP A 44 -3.98 -32.83 6.81
C ASP A 44 -3.25 -33.52 5.66
N ALA A 45 -3.31 -34.85 5.58
CA ALA A 45 -2.72 -35.62 4.48
C ALA A 45 -3.35 -35.27 3.12
N HIS A 46 -4.68 -35.11 3.07
CA HIS A 46 -5.39 -34.69 1.84
C HIS A 46 -4.97 -33.28 1.41
N LEU A 47 -4.93 -32.33 2.37
CA LEU A 47 -4.54 -30.95 2.08
C LEU A 47 -3.07 -30.84 1.67
N ALA A 48 -2.17 -31.59 2.31
CA ALA A 48 -0.77 -31.65 1.96
C ALA A 48 -0.54 -32.25 0.57
N ASP A 49 -1.40 -33.18 0.12
CA ASP A 49 -1.32 -33.70 -1.24
C ASP A 49 -1.74 -32.67 -2.29
N LEU A 50 -2.83 -31.94 -2.05
CA LEU A 50 -3.27 -30.85 -2.93
C LEU A 50 -2.21 -29.76 -3.08
N LEU A 51 -1.46 -29.44 -2.02
CA LEU A 51 -0.42 -28.41 -2.04
C LEU A 51 0.79 -28.74 -2.93
N LYS A 52 0.92 -29.98 -3.41
CA LYS A 52 1.99 -30.37 -4.34
C LYS A 52 1.72 -29.91 -5.78
N ASP A 53 0.47 -29.57 -6.08
CA ASP A 53 0.01 -29.25 -7.44
C ASP A 53 -1.07 -28.18 -7.36
N GLU A 54 -0.68 -26.94 -7.68
CA GLU A 54 -1.54 -25.77 -7.65
C GLU A 54 -2.80 -25.93 -8.51
N LYS A 55 -2.68 -26.60 -9.65
CA LYS A 55 -3.82 -26.85 -10.54
C LYS A 55 -4.82 -27.79 -9.86
N LYS A 56 -4.35 -28.87 -9.23
CA LYS A 56 -5.23 -29.74 -8.43
C LYS A 56 -5.87 -29.01 -7.26
N LEU A 57 -5.12 -28.14 -6.58
CA LEU A 57 -5.65 -27.35 -5.48
C LEU A 57 -6.81 -26.46 -5.93
N PHE A 58 -6.61 -25.63 -6.96
CA PHE A 58 -7.65 -24.70 -7.41
C PHE A 58 -8.83 -25.42 -8.06
N ASN A 59 -8.60 -26.51 -8.79
CA ASN A 59 -9.69 -27.35 -9.29
C ASN A 59 -10.50 -27.98 -8.15
N ALA A 60 -9.86 -28.39 -7.06
CA ALA A 60 -10.55 -28.91 -5.89
C ALA A 60 -11.38 -27.84 -5.15
N VAL A 61 -10.88 -26.61 -5.08
CA VAL A 61 -11.54 -25.50 -4.37
C VAL A 61 -12.67 -24.90 -5.21
N TYR A 62 -12.44 -24.65 -6.50
CA TYR A 62 -13.32 -23.84 -7.35
C TYR A 62 -13.97 -24.61 -8.50
N GLY A 63 -13.39 -25.74 -8.94
CA GLY A 63 -13.71 -26.34 -10.23
C GLY A 63 -15.19 -26.68 -10.45
N ASN A 64 -15.92 -27.02 -9.39
CA ASN A 64 -17.34 -27.41 -9.48
C ASN A 64 -18.29 -26.40 -8.82
N LEU A 65 -17.86 -25.15 -8.60
CA LEU A 65 -18.72 -24.12 -8.02
C LEU A 65 -19.64 -23.51 -9.09
N SER A 66 -20.89 -23.97 -9.14
CA SER A 66 -21.91 -23.45 -10.06
C SER A 66 -22.17 -21.96 -9.89
N ALA A 67 -22.02 -21.42 -8.68
CA ALA A 67 -22.12 -19.99 -8.41
C ALA A 67 -21.05 -19.14 -9.13
N LEU A 68 -19.96 -19.77 -9.59
CA LEU A 68 -18.91 -19.16 -10.39
C LEU A 68 -19.05 -19.46 -11.90
N GLY A 69 -20.06 -20.24 -12.29
CA GLY A 69 -20.23 -20.74 -13.65
C GLY A 69 -19.23 -21.83 -14.06
N ASN A 70 -18.45 -22.34 -13.11
CA ASN A 70 -17.41 -23.34 -13.39
C ASN A 70 -18.04 -24.70 -13.70
N ARG A 71 -17.49 -25.39 -14.71
CA ARG A 71 -18.04 -26.61 -15.32
C ARG A 71 -17.28 -27.89 -14.94
N GLY A 72 -16.40 -27.83 -13.94
CA GLY A 72 -15.47 -28.90 -13.60
C GLY A 72 -14.18 -28.83 -14.42
N GLY A 73 -13.48 -29.97 -14.52
CA GLY A 73 -12.20 -30.05 -15.22
C GLY A 73 -11.18 -29.06 -14.63
N ASP A 74 -10.67 -28.19 -15.51
CA ASP A 74 -9.62 -27.23 -15.18
C ASP A 74 -10.14 -25.80 -14.92
N ASP A 75 -11.46 -25.61 -14.86
CA ASP A 75 -12.06 -24.29 -14.63
C ASP A 75 -11.61 -23.65 -13.33
N GLY A 76 -11.38 -24.46 -12.29
CA GLY A 76 -10.95 -23.94 -11.00
C GLY A 76 -9.58 -23.26 -11.11
N PHE A 77 -8.65 -23.85 -11.85
CA PHE A 77 -7.35 -23.26 -12.13
C PHE A 77 -7.42 -22.16 -13.21
N ASN A 78 -8.11 -22.41 -14.33
CA ASN A 78 -8.17 -21.50 -15.47
C ASN A 78 -8.91 -20.18 -15.16
N PHE A 79 -9.85 -20.20 -14.21
CA PHE A 79 -10.62 -19.03 -13.78
C PHE A 79 -10.45 -18.72 -12.29
N ARG A 80 -9.29 -19.06 -11.74
CA ARG A 80 -8.87 -18.65 -10.40
C ARG A 80 -8.74 -17.12 -10.31
N GLY A 81 -8.67 -16.55 -9.11
CA GLY A 81 -8.53 -15.12 -8.85
C GLY A 81 -7.47 -14.46 -9.73
N SER A 82 -7.91 -13.51 -10.56
CA SER A 82 -7.11 -12.86 -11.61
C SER A 82 -7.33 -11.35 -11.67
N GLY A 83 -6.31 -10.59 -12.05
CA GLY A 83 -6.30 -9.13 -12.05
C GLY A 83 -6.20 -8.53 -10.64
N PHE A 84 -6.07 -7.20 -10.57
CA PHE A 84 -5.92 -6.50 -9.29
C PHE A 84 -7.15 -6.61 -8.37
N GLY A 85 -8.33 -6.88 -8.91
CA GLY A 85 -9.57 -7.12 -8.15
C GLY A 85 -9.88 -8.59 -7.86
N GLN A 86 -8.96 -9.53 -8.16
CA GLN A 86 -9.16 -10.98 -7.93
C GLN A 86 -10.46 -11.53 -8.55
N VAL A 87 -10.71 -11.21 -9.82
CA VAL A 87 -11.86 -11.69 -10.59
C VAL A 87 -11.80 -13.22 -10.70
N THR A 88 -12.75 -13.89 -10.06
CA THR A 88 -12.76 -15.36 -9.92
C THR A 88 -14.01 -15.96 -10.56
N GLY A 89 -13.87 -17.04 -11.32
CA GLY A 89 -14.95 -17.82 -11.91
C GLY A 89 -15.20 -17.53 -13.39
N ARG A 90 -15.57 -18.59 -14.13
CA ARG A 90 -15.86 -18.54 -15.57
C ARG A 90 -16.88 -17.46 -15.94
N ASP A 91 -17.99 -17.37 -15.21
CA ASP A 91 -19.05 -16.41 -15.49
C ASP A 91 -18.62 -14.97 -15.28
N ASN A 92 -17.78 -14.72 -14.27
CA ASN A 92 -17.27 -13.39 -13.97
C ASN A 92 -16.25 -12.95 -15.01
N ILE A 93 -15.35 -13.84 -15.43
CA ILE A 93 -14.41 -13.58 -16.53
C ILE A 93 -15.16 -13.33 -17.85
N LYS A 94 -16.23 -14.08 -18.13
CA LYS A 94 -17.07 -13.87 -19.32
C LYS A 94 -17.74 -12.49 -19.33
N LYS A 95 -18.33 -12.08 -18.20
CA LYS A 95 -18.92 -10.74 -18.05
C LYS A 95 -17.86 -9.63 -18.17
N ALA A 96 -16.68 -9.86 -17.58
CA ALA A 96 -15.56 -8.93 -17.68
C ALA A 96 -15.14 -8.75 -19.14
N LEU A 97 -14.92 -9.83 -19.90
CA LEU A 97 -14.56 -9.77 -21.32
C LEU A 97 -15.56 -8.93 -22.14
N ALA A 98 -16.85 -9.20 -21.99
CA ALA A 98 -17.90 -8.45 -22.69
C ALA A 98 -17.87 -6.95 -22.35
N THR A 99 -17.64 -6.63 -21.08
CA THR A 99 -17.58 -5.24 -20.60
C THR A 99 -16.31 -4.54 -21.08
N VAL A 100 -15.16 -5.21 -21.07
CA VAL A 100 -13.91 -4.67 -21.62
C VAL A 100 -14.05 -4.35 -23.10
N LYS A 101 -14.65 -5.23 -23.90
CA LYS A 101 -14.94 -4.96 -25.32
C LYS A 101 -15.79 -3.68 -25.48
N LYS A 102 -16.82 -3.50 -24.64
CA LYS A 102 -17.66 -2.30 -24.65
C LYS A 102 -16.88 -1.04 -24.25
N MET A 103 -16.16 -1.07 -23.13
CA MET A 103 -15.37 0.08 -22.65
C MET A 103 -14.36 0.56 -23.68
N ARG A 104 -13.65 -0.38 -24.34
CA ARG A 104 -12.66 -0.04 -25.37
C ARG A 104 -13.31 0.61 -26.59
N ALA A 105 -14.46 0.08 -27.03
CA ALA A 105 -15.20 0.65 -28.15
C ALA A 105 -15.68 2.08 -27.83
N GLU A 106 -16.23 2.31 -26.63
CA GLU A 106 -16.67 3.63 -26.16
C GLU A 106 -15.51 4.62 -26.04
N ALA A 107 -14.34 4.15 -25.65
CA ALA A 107 -13.11 4.95 -25.56
C ALA A 107 -12.37 5.14 -26.90
N GLY A 108 -12.87 4.55 -28.00
CA GLY A 108 -12.19 4.60 -29.31
C GLY A 108 -10.85 3.85 -29.34
N LEU A 109 -10.62 2.92 -28.41
CA LEU A 109 -9.43 2.10 -28.35
C LEU A 109 -9.50 0.94 -29.37
N PRO A 110 -8.35 0.42 -29.83
CA PRO A 110 -8.34 -0.74 -30.72
C PRO A 110 -9.12 -1.93 -30.11
N PRO A 111 -9.83 -2.72 -30.93
CA PRO A 111 -10.49 -3.92 -30.44
C PRO A 111 -9.48 -4.88 -29.80
N LEU A 112 -9.98 -5.72 -28.90
CA LEU A 112 -9.16 -6.80 -28.36
C LEU A 112 -8.77 -7.79 -29.46
N ASP A 113 -7.74 -8.59 -29.19
CA ASP A 113 -7.32 -9.67 -30.07
C ASP A 113 -8.48 -10.64 -30.35
N SER A 114 -8.66 -10.96 -31.63
CA SER A 114 -9.67 -11.91 -32.12
C SER A 114 -9.59 -13.30 -31.49
N LYS A 115 -8.45 -13.67 -30.87
CA LYS A 115 -8.30 -14.95 -30.15
C LYS A 115 -9.35 -15.12 -29.05
N TYR A 116 -9.88 -14.02 -28.49
CA TYR A 116 -10.93 -14.06 -27.46
C TYR A 116 -12.35 -14.30 -27.99
N ASP A 117 -12.53 -14.37 -29.30
CA ASP A 117 -13.84 -14.62 -29.92
C ASP A 117 -14.16 -16.12 -30.05
N ALA A 118 -13.16 -16.99 -29.82
CA ALA A 118 -13.37 -18.44 -29.77
C ALA A 118 -14.19 -18.85 -28.53
N GLU A 119 -15.20 -19.72 -28.69
CA GLU A 119 -16.19 -20.04 -27.65
C GLU A 119 -15.58 -20.46 -26.30
N ASP A 120 -14.87 -21.59 -26.27
CA ASP A 120 -14.28 -22.10 -25.02
C ASP A 120 -12.82 -21.64 -24.85
N GLY A 121 -12.00 -21.75 -25.89
CA GLY A 121 -10.57 -21.40 -25.82
C GLY A 121 -10.29 -19.89 -25.71
N GLY A 122 -11.18 -19.05 -26.25
CA GLY A 122 -11.00 -17.60 -26.20
C GLY A 122 -11.20 -17.03 -24.80
N LEU A 123 -12.12 -17.62 -24.02
CA LEU A 123 -12.36 -17.22 -22.65
C LEU A 123 -11.20 -17.60 -21.72
N GLU A 124 -10.62 -18.78 -21.94
CA GLU A 124 -9.43 -19.24 -21.20
C GLU A 124 -8.21 -18.38 -21.53
N ALA A 125 -8.00 -18.06 -22.81
CA ALA A 125 -6.94 -17.15 -23.25
C ALA A 125 -7.10 -15.75 -22.63
N PHE A 126 -8.32 -15.23 -22.55
CA PHE A 126 -8.57 -13.96 -21.87
C PHE A 126 -8.27 -14.04 -20.37
N ALA A 127 -8.69 -15.12 -19.70
CA ALA A 127 -8.39 -15.32 -18.29
C ALA A 127 -6.88 -15.39 -18.02
N GLU A 128 -6.13 -16.07 -18.90
CA GLU A 128 -4.67 -16.14 -18.84
C GLU A 128 -4.02 -14.77 -19.00
N ASP A 129 -4.44 -13.99 -19.99
CA ASP A 129 -3.89 -12.65 -20.19
C ASP A 129 -4.23 -11.71 -19.01
N VAL A 130 -5.42 -11.81 -18.42
CA VAL A 130 -5.79 -11.03 -17.22
C VAL A 130 -4.85 -11.33 -16.02
N ARG A 131 -4.27 -12.53 -15.94
CA ARG A 131 -3.29 -12.89 -14.89
C ARG A 131 -1.88 -12.42 -15.17
N ASN A 132 -1.53 -12.22 -16.43
CA ASN A 132 -0.14 -12.04 -16.87
C ASN A 132 0.13 -10.67 -17.52
N ASN A 133 -0.92 -9.85 -17.72
CA ASN A 133 -0.84 -8.54 -18.34
C ASN A 133 -1.52 -7.50 -17.43
N GLU A 134 -0.75 -6.53 -16.95
CA GLU A 134 -1.25 -5.50 -16.02
C GLU A 134 -2.38 -4.65 -16.61
N ASP A 135 -2.33 -4.33 -17.91
CA ASP A 135 -3.36 -3.52 -18.58
C ASP A 135 -4.69 -4.29 -18.68
N LEU A 136 -4.65 -5.54 -19.15
CA LEU A 136 -5.85 -6.38 -19.19
C LEU A 136 -6.34 -6.75 -17.77
N GLY A 137 -5.43 -6.93 -16.83
CA GLY A 137 -5.72 -7.10 -15.41
C GLY A 137 -6.47 -5.91 -14.80
N ALA A 138 -6.04 -4.69 -15.12
CA ALA A 138 -6.71 -3.45 -14.72
C ALA A 138 -8.08 -3.31 -15.41
N GLN A 139 -8.17 -3.51 -16.73
CA GLN A 139 -9.42 -3.44 -17.48
C GLN A 139 -10.45 -4.46 -16.97
N ALA A 140 -10.04 -5.70 -16.68
CA ALA A 140 -10.91 -6.72 -16.11
C ALA A 140 -11.38 -6.37 -14.69
N THR A 141 -10.52 -5.76 -13.89
CA THR A 141 -10.85 -5.27 -12.54
C THR A 141 -11.91 -4.15 -12.60
N VAL A 142 -11.72 -3.16 -13.48
CA VAL A 142 -12.70 -2.09 -13.72
C VAL A 142 -14.01 -2.68 -14.24
N ALA A 143 -13.94 -3.60 -15.21
CA ALA A 143 -15.11 -4.26 -15.76
C ALA A 143 -15.90 -5.03 -14.68
N TRP A 144 -15.22 -5.76 -13.80
CA TRP A 144 -15.88 -6.43 -12.69
C TRP A 144 -16.54 -5.42 -11.75
N TRP A 145 -15.87 -4.32 -11.43
CA TRP A 145 -16.42 -3.25 -10.60
C TRP A 145 -17.70 -2.66 -11.19
N LEU A 146 -17.69 -2.34 -12.49
CA LEU A 146 -18.86 -1.81 -13.19
C LEU A 146 -20.06 -2.78 -13.16
N ASN A 147 -19.80 -4.08 -13.28
CA ASN A 147 -20.86 -5.09 -13.27
C ASN A 147 -21.42 -5.37 -11.87
N ASN A 148 -20.59 -5.20 -10.83
CA ASN A 148 -20.91 -5.72 -9.50
C ASN A 148 -21.15 -4.65 -8.45
N VAL A 149 -20.55 -3.47 -8.58
CA VAL A 149 -20.53 -2.43 -7.55
C VAL A 149 -21.11 -1.12 -8.05
N HIS A 150 -20.68 -0.65 -9.23
CA HIS A 150 -21.15 0.61 -9.80
C HIS A 150 -22.67 0.60 -9.95
N GLY A 151 -23.31 1.72 -9.57
CA GLY A 151 -24.76 1.87 -9.59
C GLY A 151 -25.53 1.07 -8.53
N LYS A 152 -24.86 0.27 -7.70
CA LYS A 152 -25.48 -0.49 -6.58
C LYS A 152 -25.13 0.09 -5.21
N VAL A 153 -24.06 0.88 -5.11
CA VAL A 153 -23.73 1.67 -3.92
C VAL A 153 -24.35 3.04 -4.05
N GLU A 154 -25.16 3.42 -3.06
CA GLU A 154 -25.78 4.75 -2.98
C GLU A 154 -24.91 5.75 -2.21
N ASP A 155 -24.28 5.32 -1.11
CA ASP A 155 -23.40 6.14 -0.29
C ASP A 155 -21.93 5.72 -0.39
N TRP A 156 -21.19 6.42 -1.23
CA TRP A 156 -19.75 6.21 -1.41
C TRP A 156 -18.88 6.79 -0.29
N THR A 157 -19.46 7.44 0.72
CA THR A 157 -18.73 7.85 1.92
C THR A 157 -18.67 6.75 2.98
N ASN A 158 -19.55 5.76 2.89
CA ASN A 158 -19.59 4.60 3.78
C ASN A 158 -18.72 3.45 3.26
N ASP A 159 -17.44 3.52 3.57
CA ASP A 159 -16.45 2.56 3.09
C ASP A 159 -16.68 1.13 3.58
N ALA A 160 -17.29 0.96 4.76
CA ALA A 160 -17.63 -0.35 5.30
C ALA A 160 -18.72 -1.02 4.45
N GLN A 161 -19.70 -0.24 3.98
CA GLN A 161 -20.73 -0.72 3.05
C GLN A 161 -20.14 -1.11 1.70
N VAL A 162 -19.24 -0.29 1.15
CA VAL A 162 -18.53 -0.62 -0.10
C VAL A 162 -17.71 -1.91 0.06
N SER A 163 -16.96 -2.02 1.17
CA SER A 163 -16.16 -3.21 1.49
C SER A 163 -17.02 -4.47 1.63
N ALA A 164 -18.19 -4.35 2.25
CA ALA A 164 -19.12 -5.46 2.43
C ALA A 164 -19.73 -5.91 1.09
N MET A 165 -20.13 -4.96 0.22
CA MET A 165 -20.65 -5.26 -1.11
C MET A 165 -19.65 -6.04 -1.95
N VAL A 166 -18.38 -5.61 -1.97
CA VAL A 166 -17.32 -6.26 -2.74
C VAL A 166 -17.06 -7.68 -2.24
N ASN A 167 -17.00 -7.88 -0.91
CA ASN A 167 -16.57 -9.16 -0.33
C ASN A 167 -17.68 -10.18 -0.09
N LYS A 168 -18.92 -9.73 0.08
CA LYS A 168 -20.02 -10.58 0.57
C LYS A 168 -21.39 -10.26 -0.06
N GLY A 169 -21.47 -9.25 -0.93
CA GLY A 169 -22.70 -8.84 -1.62
C GLY A 169 -23.58 -7.86 -0.82
N PRO A 170 -24.70 -7.39 -1.42
CA PRO A 170 -25.47 -6.23 -0.97
C PRO A 170 -26.18 -6.39 0.40
N ASN A 171 -26.27 -7.60 0.95
CA ASN A 171 -27.04 -7.91 2.17
C ASN A 171 -26.20 -8.46 3.33
N SER A 172 -24.88 -8.27 3.31
CA SER A 172 -23.99 -8.84 4.32
C SER A 172 -23.73 -7.90 5.50
N ASP A 173 -23.64 -8.45 6.71
CA ASP A 173 -23.29 -7.67 7.91
C ASP A 173 -21.94 -6.94 7.76
N LEU A 174 -21.94 -5.66 8.16
CA LEU A 174 -20.76 -4.79 8.29
C LEU A 174 -19.83 -5.31 9.39
N GLY A 175 -19.12 -6.40 9.11
CA GLY A 175 -18.19 -7.00 10.06
C GLY A 175 -16.94 -6.16 10.29
N LYS A 176 -16.19 -6.48 11.36
CA LYS A 176 -14.90 -5.85 11.71
C LYS A 176 -13.88 -5.82 10.54
N GLU A 177 -13.96 -6.78 9.62
CA GLU A 177 -13.07 -6.85 8.45
C GLU A 177 -13.35 -5.74 7.43
N ALA A 178 -14.62 -5.39 7.21
CA ALA A 178 -15.01 -4.29 6.31
C ALA A 178 -14.49 -2.94 6.84
N ALA A 179 -14.56 -2.72 8.14
CA ALA A 179 -13.99 -1.52 8.78
C ALA A 179 -12.45 -1.48 8.67
N LYS A 180 -11.77 -2.63 8.67
CA LYS A 180 -10.31 -2.67 8.48
C LYS A 180 -9.91 -2.40 7.03
N ILE A 181 -10.63 -2.97 6.07
CA ILE A 181 -10.44 -2.74 4.64
C ILE A 181 -10.72 -1.28 4.29
N SER A 182 -11.78 -0.67 4.86
CA SER A 182 -12.07 0.75 4.63
C SER A 182 -10.93 1.72 4.95
N GLN A 183 -10.06 1.36 5.91
CA GLN A 183 -8.91 2.19 6.26
C GLN A 183 -7.87 2.25 5.12
N SER A 184 -7.82 1.24 4.24
CA SER A 184 -6.93 1.24 3.08
C SER A 184 -7.35 2.25 2.01
N TYR A 185 -8.58 2.79 2.06
CA TYR A 185 -9.09 3.69 1.03
C TYR A 185 -8.66 5.14 1.27
N LYS A 186 -8.37 5.50 2.53
CA LYS A 186 -8.05 6.88 2.91
C LYS A 186 -6.87 7.45 2.13
N PRO A 187 -5.74 6.74 1.96
CA PRO A 187 -4.60 7.24 1.17
C PRO A 187 -4.98 7.56 -0.28
N TYR A 188 -5.84 6.75 -0.90
CA TYR A 188 -6.29 6.99 -2.28
C TYR A 188 -7.26 8.17 -2.36
N ARG A 189 -8.13 8.37 -1.36
CA ARG A 189 -8.99 9.56 -1.26
C ARG A 189 -8.17 10.83 -1.11
N ASP A 190 -7.21 10.82 -0.17
CA ASP A 190 -6.33 11.95 0.08
C ASP A 190 -5.48 12.28 -1.17
N ALA A 191 -4.99 11.25 -1.89
CA ALA A 191 -4.24 11.43 -3.13
C ALA A 191 -5.10 11.99 -4.27
N LEU A 192 -6.36 11.54 -4.40
CA LEU A 192 -7.31 12.09 -5.36
C LEU A 192 -7.67 13.55 -5.06
N ASP A 193 -7.86 13.89 -3.78
CA ASP A 193 -8.13 15.28 -3.37
C ASP A 193 -6.91 16.18 -3.65
N ALA A 194 -5.69 15.68 -3.45
CA ALA A 194 -4.46 16.40 -3.80
C ALA A 194 -4.34 16.62 -5.31
N ALA A 195 -4.52 15.58 -6.13
CA ALA A 195 -4.48 15.69 -7.58
C ALA A 195 -5.55 16.65 -8.13
N GLN A 196 -6.77 16.61 -7.59
CA GLN A 196 -7.83 17.54 -7.98
C GLN A 196 -7.49 18.99 -7.61
N LYS A 197 -6.88 19.21 -6.43
CA LYS A 197 -6.46 20.55 -6.01
C LYS A 197 -5.38 21.11 -6.94
N GLU A 198 -4.46 20.28 -7.41
CA GLU A 198 -3.45 20.66 -8.40
C GLU A 198 -4.09 21.03 -9.74
N ALA A 199 -5.02 20.21 -10.24
CA ALA A 199 -5.78 20.49 -11.46
C ALA A 199 -6.55 21.82 -11.38
N ASP A 200 -7.24 22.06 -10.25
CA ASP A 200 -7.95 23.32 -10.00
C ASP A 200 -7.00 24.52 -9.95
N THR A 201 -5.80 24.35 -9.41
CA THR A 201 -4.78 25.40 -9.32
C THR A 201 -4.25 25.74 -10.71
N GLN A 202 -3.96 24.74 -11.55
CA GLN A 202 -3.58 24.92 -12.94
C GLN A 202 -4.66 25.64 -13.73
N PHE A 203 -5.93 25.24 -13.58
CA PHE A 203 -7.04 25.90 -14.25
C PHE A 203 -7.15 27.37 -13.85
N ARG A 204 -7.05 27.68 -12.55
CA ARG A 204 -7.07 29.08 -12.07
C ARG A 204 -5.89 29.90 -12.59
N ALA A 205 -4.72 29.30 -12.73
CA ALA A 205 -3.50 29.99 -13.16
C ALA A 205 -3.44 30.20 -14.69
N THR A 206 -3.95 29.24 -15.46
CA THR A 206 -3.73 29.19 -16.94
C THR A 206 -5.01 29.36 -17.75
N GLY A 207 -6.18 29.14 -17.16
CA GLY A 207 -7.46 29.05 -17.86
C GLY A 207 -7.70 27.73 -18.60
N PHE A 208 -6.73 26.80 -18.60
CA PHE A 208 -6.84 25.50 -19.27
C PHE A 208 -7.00 24.37 -18.27
N ALA A 209 -7.92 23.44 -18.57
CA ALA A 209 -8.09 22.23 -17.78
C ALA A 209 -6.85 21.33 -17.92
N MET A 210 -6.45 20.69 -16.82
CA MET A 210 -5.46 19.62 -16.84
C MET A 210 -5.98 18.46 -17.70
N ASN A 211 -5.12 17.89 -18.53
CA ASN A 211 -5.48 16.72 -19.33
C ASN A 211 -5.42 15.44 -18.47
N ASP A 212 -6.08 14.38 -18.92
CA ASP A 212 -6.19 13.14 -18.15
C ASP A 212 -4.83 12.49 -17.85
N GLU A 213 -3.90 12.49 -18.81
CA GLU A 213 -2.57 11.90 -18.63
C GLU A 213 -1.81 12.59 -17.49
N GLU A 214 -1.82 13.92 -17.48
CA GLU A 214 -1.22 14.73 -16.43
C GLU A 214 -1.92 14.52 -15.08
N PHE A 215 -3.25 14.46 -15.06
CA PHE A 215 -4.02 14.19 -13.84
C PHE A 215 -3.67 12.83 -13.23
N PHE A 216 -3.63 11.76 -14.05
CA PHE A 216 -3.31 10.42 -13.57
C PHE A 216 -1.85 10.28 -13.15
N LYS A 217 -0.93 11.01 -13.79
CA LYS A 217 0.47 11.09 -13.36
C LYS A 217 0.58 11.72 -11.96
N ASN A 218 -0.10 12.85 -11.73
CA ASN A 218 -0.10 13.51 -10.43
C ASN A 218 -0.77 12.66 -9.36
N LEU A 219 -1.87 11.99 -9.69
CA LEU A 219 -2.52 11.02 -8.81
C LEU A 219 -1.56 9.90 -8.40
N SER A 220 -0.87 9.29 -9.37
CA SER A 220 0.10 8.22 -9.11
C SER A 220 1.21 8.66 -8.15
N GLN A 221 1.79 9.84 -8.38
CA GLN A 221 2.81 10.41 -7.50
C GLN A 221 2.29 10.65 -6.08
N ASN A 222 1.07 11.21 -5.96
CA ASN A 222 0.44 11.45 -4.69
C ASN A 222 0.13 10.15 -3.93
N VAL A 223 -0.30 9.08 -4.61
CA VAL A 223 -0.49 7.75 -4.01
C VAL A 223 0.83 7.21 -3.44
N LEU A 224 1.92 7.26 -4.22
CA LEU A 224 3.24 6.80 -3.77
C LEU A 224 3.73 7.57 -2.54
N LEU A 225 3.55 8.89 -2.54
CA LEU A 225 3.91 9.74 -1.42
C LEU A 225 3.11 9.38 -0.15
N GLN A 226 1.79 9.14 -0.27
CA GLN A 226 0.98 8.73 0.88
C GLN A 226 1.42 7.37 1.44
N GLN A 227 1.70 6.39 0.58
CA GLN A 227 2.21 5.09 1.00
C GLN A 227 3.57 5.19 1.72
N GLU A 228 4.47 6.05 1.24
CA GLU A 228 5.76 6.28 1.89
C GLU A 228 5.60 6.94 3.27
N ASN A 229 4.71 7.94 3.37
CA ASN A 229 4.39 8.60 4.63
C ASN A 229 3.80 7.62 5.66
N GLU A 230 2.94 6.69 5.24
CA GLU A 230 2.41 5.65 6.11
C GLU A 230 3.49 4.69 6.60
N LYS A 231 4.44 4.28 5.74
CA LYS A 231 5.59 3.47 6.13
C LYS A 231 6.45 4.18 7.17
N LYS A 232 6.77 5.46 6.94
CA LYS A 232 7.53 6.30 7.88
C LYS A 232 6.81 6.43 9.22
N LYS A 233 5.48 6.63 9.20
CA LYS A 233 4.65 6.70 10.41
C LYS A 233 4.65 5.38 11.18
N ALA A 234 4.52 4.25 10.49
CA ALA A 234 4.54 2.93 11.12
C ALA A 234 5.91 2.63 11.76
N GLU A 235 6.99 3.00 11.08
CA GLU A 235 8.35 2.86 11.60
C GLU A 235 8.58 3.75 12.84
N TYR A 236 8.11 4.99 12.80
CA TYR A 236 8.14 5.89 13.95
C TYR A 236 7.39 5.30 15.16
N GLU A 237 6.19 4.75 14.98
CA GLU A 237 5.42 4.15 16.08
C GLU A 237 6.11 2.89 16.66
N LYS A 238 6.80 2.09 15.83
CA LYS A 238 7.61 0.96 16.32
C LYS A 238 8.77 1.45 17.19
N GLN A 239 9.50 2.46 16.73
CA GLN A 239 10.62 3.04 17.47
C GLN A 239 10.14 3.66 18.79
N LYS A 240 9.01 4.36 18.76
CA LYS A 240 8.35 4.91 19.94
C LYS A 240 7.96 3.81 20.94
N ALA A 241 7.37 2.71 20.48
CA ALA A 241 7.01 1.58 21.35
C ALA A 241 8.24 0.93 22.02
N VAL A 242 9.38 0.86 21.34
CA VAL A 242 10.65 0.37 21.94
C VAL A 242 11.13 1.31 23.04
N VAL A 243 11.10 2.62 22.79
CA VAL A 243 11.47 3.64 23.80
C VAL A 243 10.53 3.56 25.00
N ASP A 244 9.22 3.52 24.78
CA ASP A 244 8.21 3.43 25.85
C ASP A 244 8.38 2.13 26.67
N LYS A 245 8.70 0.99 26.03
CA LYS A 245 8.96 -0.28 26.73
C LYS A 245 10.21 -0.21 27.61
N LYS A 246 11.33 0.29 27.06
CA LYS A 246 12.58 0.47 27.82
C LYS A 246 12.37 1.43 28.99
N PHE A 247 11.55 2.44 28.77
CA PHE A 247 11.21 3.41 29.78
C PHE A 247 10.34 2.82 30.91
N GLN A 248 9.34 2.00 30.58
CA GLN A 248 8.56 1.29 31.59
C GLN A 248 9.43 0.36 32.44
N GLN A 249 10.44 -0.27 31.84
CA GLN A 249 11.44 -1.06 32.59
C GLN A 249 12.28 -0.18 33.53
N ASP A 250 12.68 1.02 33.08
CA ASP A 250 13.42 1.97 33.91
C ASP A 250 12.59 2.56 35.05
N ILE A 251 11.29 2.87 34.86
CA ILE A 251 10.39 3.26 35.97
C ILE A 251 10.35 2.14 37.01
N ASN A 252 10.10 0.92 36.57
CA ASN A 252 9.99 -0.24 37.45
C ASN A 252 11.32 -0.50 38.20
N ALA A 253 12.46 -0.17 37.59
CA ALA A 253 13.78 -0.35 38.18
C ALA A 253 14.23 0.82 39.09
N LYS A 254 13.80 2.06 38.82
CA LYS A 254 14.29 3.29 39.50
C LYS A 254 13.29 3.96 40.43
N GLY A 255 12.03 3.48 40.49
CA GLY A 255 11.01 4.03 41.39
C GLY A 255 10.55 5.46 41.06
N GLU A 256 10.77 5.91 39.82
CA GLU A 256 10.37 7.26 39.40
C GLU A 256 8.84 7.35 39.18
N SER A 257 8.21 8.46 39.55
CA SER A 257 6.75 8.60 39.41
C SER A 257 6.33 8.84 37.95
N VAL A 258 5.22 8.22 37.53
CA VAL A 258 4.64 8.34 36.16
C VAL A 258 4.44 9.80 35.73
N LYS A 259 4.11 10.70 36.68
CA LYS A 259 3.92 12.14 36.44
C LYS A 259 5.21 12.87 36.04
N GLY A 260 6.35 12.53 36.66
CA GLY A 260 7.65 13.12 36.33
C GLY A 260 8.11 12.81 34.91
N TYR A 261 7.67 11.67 34.35
CA TYR A 261 7.92 11.29 32.98
C TYR A 261 7.08 12.06 31.97
N GLU A 262 5.76 12.14 32.15
CA GLU A 262 4.89 12.85 31.20
C GLU A 262 5.36 14.28 30.98
N ASP A 263 5.81 14.93 32.04
CA ASP A 263 6.32 16.30 31.98
C ASP A 263 7.63 16.40 31.20
N ARG A 264 8.58 15.45 31.36
CA ARG A 264 9.80 15.42 30.54
C ARG A 264 9.53 15.04 29.08
N ARG A 265 8.62 14.09 28.84
CA ARG A 265 8.25 13.66 27.48
C ARG A 265 7.57 14.81 26.73
N LYS A 266 6.61 15.50 27.34
CA LYS A 266 5.96 16.70 26.77
C LYS A 266 6.99 17.78 26.46
N ARG A 267 7.97 18.02 27.35
CA ARG A 267 9.09 18.95 27.07
C ARG A 267 9.96 18.51 25.89
N THR A 268 10.28 17.22 25.79
CA THR A 268 11.12 16.67 24.71
C THR A 268 10.41 16.65 23.36
N GLU A 269 9.11 16.32 23.34
CA GLU A 269 8.28 16.38 22.14
C GLU A 269 8.03 17.82 21.67
N ALA A 270 7.82 18.76 22.60
CA ALA A 270 7.72 20.18 22.28
C ALA A 270 9.02 20.73 21.69
N PHE A 271 10.17 20.35 22.24
CA PHE A 271 11.49 20.74 21.73
C PHE A 271 11.79 20.17 20.33
N ARG A 272 11.44 18.91 20.06
CA ARG A 272 11.60 18.28 18.73
C ARG A 272 10.73 18.92 17.64
N LYS A 273 9.67 19.62 18.03
CA LYS A 273 8.74 20.30 17.13
C LYS A 273 9.00 21.80 17.03
N ASP A 274 10.06 22.33 17.68
CA ASP A 274 10.42 23.74 17.62
C ASP A 274 11.03 24.08 16.24
N PRO A 275 10.37 24.93 15.42
CA PRO A 275 10.83 25.25 14.07
C PRO A 275 12.21 25.94 14.02
N ARG A 276 12.67 26.54 15.14
CA ARG A 276 13.97 27.24 15.23
C ARG A 276 15.17 26.28 15.27
N LEU A 277 14.95 25.01 15.60
CA LEU A 277 15.99 23.97 15.61
C LEU A 277 16.08 23.19 14.30
N LEU A 278 15.06 23.31 13.44
CA LEU A 278 15.01 22.72 12.10
C LEU A 278 15.62 23.62 11.01
N SER A 279 16.17 24.78 11.39
CA SER A 279 16.62 25.84 10.48
C SER A 279 18.06 26.34 10.74
N ILE A 280 18.88 25.62 11.52
CA ILE A 280 20.29 26.00 11.71
C ILE A 280 21.11 25.38 10.56
N PRO A 281 21.76 26.18 9.69
CA PRO A 281 22.67 25.66 8.68
C PRO A 281 23.93 25.10 9.35
N ASP A 282 24.44 23.97 8.84
CA ASP A 282 25.57 23.23 9.44
C ASP A 282 26.89 24.02 9.53
N GLU A 283 26.99 25.19 8.90
CA GLU A 283 28.23 25.99 8.78
C GLU A 283 28.54 26.88 9.99
N GLU A 284 27.64 27.04 10.96
CA GLU A 284 27.86 27.92 12.14
C GLU A 284 28.34 27.19 13.42
N LEU A 285 28.72 25.92 13.36
CA LEU A 285 29.29 25.20 14.52
C LEU A 285 30.83 25.17 14.48
N VAL A 286 31.46 26.29 14.85
CA VAL A 286 32.91 26.34 15.14
C VAL A 286 33.18 25.82 16.55
N ASP A 287 34.05 24.80 16.70
CA ASP A 287 34.54 24.31 18.00
C ASP A 287 35.59 25.30 18.58
N PRO A 288 35.38 25.91 19.76
CA PRO A 288 36.30 26.93 20.29
C PRO A 288 37.63 26.39 20.85
N ARG A 289 38.06 25.17 20.51
CA ARG A 289 39.23 24.53 21.16
C ARG A 289 40.25 23.88 20.23
N ASP A 290 40.19 24.17 18.95
CA ASP A 290 41.35 23.96 18.08
C ASP A 290 42.15 25.27 18.00
N GLU A 291 43.03 25.49 18.99
CA GLU A 291 44.30 26.13 18.67
C GLU A 291 45.35 25.04 18.48
N PRO A 292 45.93 24.99 17.28
CA PRO A 292 47.36 24.81 17.16
C PRO A 292 48.00 26.07 16.56
N SER A 293 49.10 26.44 17.20
CA SER A 293 50.10 27.45 16.87
C SER A 293 50.30 27.84 15.40
N MET A 294 50.63 29.12 15.22
CA MET A 294 51.35 29.79 14.13
C MET A 294 51.86 28.96 12.92
N THR A 295 51.64 29.56 11.75
CA THR A 295 52.39 29.54 10.47
C THR A 295 51.66 28.98 9.23
N ASP A 296 51.40 29.91 8.32
CA ASP A 296 51.58 29.86 6.85
C ASP A 296 50.36 29.67 5.91
N PRO A 297 50.25 30.49 4.83
CA PRO A 297 49.11 30.55 3.91
C PRO A 297 49.40 29.76 2.63
N ALA A 298 48.53 28.81 2.28
CA ALA A 298 48.73 28.05 1.05
C ALA A 298 47.40 27.58 0.42
N PHE A 299 47.12 28.18 -0.74
CA PHE A 299 46.40 27.61 -1.89
C PHE A 299 44.90 27.27 -1.76
N GLY A 300 44.07 28.11 -2.37
CA GLY A 300 43.61 27.90 -3.77
C GLY A 300 42.55 26.82 -4.03
N PRO A 301 41.57 27.07 -4.92
CA PRO A 301 40.38 26.22 -5.08
C PRO A 301 40.57 25.07 -6.07
N VAL A 302 40.00 23.89 -5.77
CA VAL A 302 39.81 22.80 -6.74
C VAL A 302 38.42 22.16 -6.54
N GLN A 303 37.52 22.44 -7.49
CA GLN A 303 36.38 21.61 -7.91
C GLN A 303 36.91 20.40 -8.73
N PRO A 304 36.13 19.38 -9.16
CA PRO A 304 34.77 18.92 -8.81
C PRO A 304 34.70 17.37 -8.59
N GLU A 305 33.52 16.87 -8.24
CA GLU A 305 32.85 15.67 -8.80
C GLU A 305 32.10 14.81 -7.79
N ARG A 306 31.06 14.17 -8.32
CA ARG A 306 29.84 13.71 -7.68
C ARG A 306 30.01 12.50 -6.75
N SER A 307 28.95 12.33 -5.96
CA SER A 307 28.61 11.19 -5.09
C SER A 307 29.22 11.25 -3.69
N ILE A 308 28.36 11.50 -2.70
CA ILE A 308 28.48 11.10 -1.27
C ILE A 308 27.23 11.56 -0.49
N GLN A 309 26.50 12.58 -0.95
CA GLN A 309 25.31 13.11 -0.24
C GLN A 309 24.13 12.11 -0.12
N ASP A 310 23.96 11.17 -1.05
CA ASP A 310 22.88 10.16 -0.94
C ASP A 310 23.23 8.94 -0.07
N LYS A 311 24.49 8.80 0.36
CA LYS A 311 24.91 7.71 1.28
C LYS A 311 25.14 8.17 2.72
N MET A 312 25.31 9.47 2.97
CA MET A 312 25.61 9.97 4.32
C MET A 312 24.41 10.26 5.22
N PHE A 313 23.16 10.17 4.74
CA PHE A 313 22.00 10.40 5.61
C PHE A 313 21.60 9.16 6.44
N ILE A 314 21.90 7.95 5.94
CA ILE A 314 21.51 6.69 6.62
C ILE A 314 22.61 6.16 7.54
N GLU A 315 23.90 6.41 7.26
CA GLU A 315 24.98 5.97 8.16
C GLU A 315 25.22 6.92 9.35
N ASN A 316 24.84 8.20 9.26
CA ASN A 316 25.04 9.17 10.36
C ASN A 316 23.91 9.20 11.39
N PHE A 317 22.78 8.52 11.15
CA PHE A 317 21.72 8.39 12.16
C PHE A 317 22.03 7.28 13.19
N VAL A 318 22.98 6.39 12.90
CA VAL A 318 23.30 5.21 13.75
C VAL A 318 24.61 5.37 14.54
N LYS A 319 25.45 6.40 14.28
CA LYS A 319 26.72 6.60 15.00
C LYS A 319 26.69 7.75 16.03
N ASP A 320 26.09 7.44 17.16
CA ASP A 320 26.52 7.75 18.54
C ASP A 320 27.66 8.77 18.79
N GLN A 321 27.40 10.07 18.55
CA GLN A 321 28.21 11.20 19.08
C GLN A 321 27.37 12.27 19.79
N ASN A 322 26.09 12.44 19.42
CA ASN A 322 25.21 13.45 20.03
C ASN A 322 24.72 13.05 21.43
N LEU A 323 24.60 11.75 21.73
CA LEU A 323 24.28 11.24 23.07
C LEU A 323 25.41 11.48 24.08
N LYS A 324 26.68 11.39 23.66
CA LYS A 324 27.86 11.68 24.52
C LYS A 324 28.04 13.18 24.79
N LYS A 325 27.59 14.05 23.89
CA LYS A 325 27.58 15.51 24.09
C LYS A 325 26.45 15.93 25.04
N LEU A 326 25.25 15.34 24.90
CA LEU A 326 24.11 15.59 25.78
C LEU A 326 24.35 15.14 27.23
N ASN A 327 25.03 14.01 27.41
CA ASN A 327 25.38 13.48 28.74
C ASN A 327 26.46 14.33 29.46
N ARG A 328 27.37 14.97 28.70
CA ARG A 328 28.37 15.92 29.24
C ARG A 328 27.75 17.24 29.69
N PHE A 329 26.75 17.73 28.97
CA PHE A 329 26.00 18.94 29.35
C PHE A 329 25.21 18.73 30.66
N TYR A 330 24.55 17.57 30.80
CA TYR A 330 23.78 17.21 32.00
C TYR A 330 24.66 17.07 33.25
N ARG A 331 25.87 16.52 33.14
CA ARG A 331 26.82 16.42 34.28
C ARG A 331 27.41 17.76 34.73
N ARG A 332 27.47 18.75 33.83
CA ARG A 332 28.11 20.05 34.09
C ARG A 332 27.14 21.09 34.67
N HIS A 333 25.83 20.90 34.49
CA HIS A 333 24.81 21.88 34.91
C HIS A 333 23.64 21.29 35.73
N GLY A 334 23.61 19.99 36.00
CA GLY A 334 22.53 19.31 36.72
C GLY A 334 22.79 19.03 38.21
N GLY A 335 23.50 19.92 38.91
CA GLY A 335 23.80 19.78 40.34
C GLY A 335 22.96 20.70 41.24
N ARG A 336 21.69 20.32 41.45
CA ARG A 336 20.76 20.54 42.58
C ARG A 336 19.32 20.57 42.11
#